data_AF-A0A925NA97-F1
#
_entry.id   AF-A0A925NA97-F1
#
_cell.length_a   1.000
_cell.length_b   1.000
_cell.length_c   1.000
_cell.angle_alpha   90.00
_cell.angle_beta   90.00
_cell.angle_gamma   90.00
#
_symmetry.space_group_name_H-M   'P 1'
#
loop_
_entity.id
_entity.type
_entity.pdbx_description
1 polymer ?
#
loop_
_entity_poly.entity_id
_entity_poly.type
_entity_poly.pdbx_seq_one_letter_code
_entity_poly.pdbx_strand_id
1 'polypeptide(L)'
;MRHIARLLVIVFTVLRFGLDELALSGFRQRWVRMLVRVMTLGRKLDAPPGQRLREALERLGPIFVKFGQVLSTRRDLLPPEVADELAKLQDSVPPFPAAEARALVEKAYGRSIETVFASFEAEPVASASIAQVHFAVLKDGREVAVKVLRPGMLAVIDDDLSLLRTLARWVERLSTDGKRLKPREVVAEFDNYLHDELDLVREAANAAQLRRNMQGLDLVMVPEMMWDMCSPTVIVMERMKGVQISQLQRLKDAGIDIPKLARDGV
;
A
#
# COMPACT_ATOMS: atom_id res chain seq x y z
N MET A 1 18.31 14.07 14.12
CA MET A 1 19.21 13.15 13.39
C MET A 1 18.47 12.22 12.43
N ARG A 2 17.35 11.57 12.81
CA ARG A 2 16.54 10.70 11.91
C ARG A 2 16.12 11.37 10.59
N HIS A 3 15.63 12.61 10.61
CA HIS A 3 15.20 13.31 9.38
C HIS A 3 16.33 13.58 8.38
N ILE A 4 17.57 13.84 8.85
CA ILE A 4 18.73 14.07 7.98
C ILE A 4 19.16 12.77 7.32
N ALA A 5 19.25 11.68 8.10
CA ALA A 5 19.57 10.35 7.57
C ALA A 5 18.52 9.91 6.52
N ARG A 6 17.24 10.13 6.80
CA ARG A 6 16.15 9.78 5.88
C ARG A 6 16.14 10.66 4.62
N LEU A 7 16.43 11.96 4.75
CA LEU A 7 16.62 12.85 3.59
C LEU A 7 17.81 12.41 2.72
N LEU A 8 18.92 11.98 3.33
CA LEU A 8 20.06 11.44 2.61
C LEU A 8 19.69 10.14 1.87
N VAL A 9 18.90 9.26 2.48
CA VAL A 9 18.37 8.06 1.80
C VAL A 9 17.51 8.44 0.60
N ILE A 10 16.67 9.47 0.70
CA ILE A 10 15.83 9.93 -0.41
C ILE A 10 16.68 10.52 -1.52
N VAL A 11 17.58 11.45 -1.19
CA VAL A 11 18.47 12.08 -2.18
C VAL A 11 19.31 11.00 -2.86
N PHE A 12 19.86 10.06 -2.08
CA PHE A 12 20.58 8.92 -2.61
C PHE A 12 19.69 8.04 -3.50
N THR A 13 18.45 7.77 -3.14
CA THR A 13 17.52 6.94 -3.93
C THR A 13 17.15 7.63 -5.24
N VAL A 14 16.78 8.91 -5.18
CA VAL A 14 16.50 9.76 -6.36
C VAL A 14 17.71 9.77 -7.30
N LEU A 15 18.91 10.02 -6.76
CA LEU A 15 20.18 10.04 -7.50
C LEU A 15 20.68 8.64 -7.90
N ARG A 16 20.17 7.55 -7.30
CA ARG A 16 20.52 6.17 -7.68
C ARG A 16 19.61 5.62 -8.75
N PHE A 17 18.33 5.98 -8.74
CA PHE A 17 17.34 5.54 -9.73
C PHE A 17 17.08 6.51 -10.88
N GLY A 18 17.42 7.78 -10.76
CA GLY A 18 17.66 8.62 -11.95
C GLY A 18 16.48 9.47 -12.26
N LEU A 19 15.70 9.65 -11.20
CA LEU A 19 14.58 10.55 -11.10
C LEU A 19 15.08 11.99 -11.08
N ASP A 20 16.37 12.20 -10.79
CA ASP A 20 17.04 13.46 -11.05
C ASP A 20 17.01 13.79 -12.55
N GLU A 21 17.24 12.87 -13.51
CA GLU A 21 17.16 13.19 -14.95
C GLU A 21 15.76 13.63 -15.39
N LEU A 22 14.72 13.02 -14.81
CA LEU A 22 13.32 13.42 -15.02
C LEU A 22 13.02 14.82 -14.45
N ALA A 23 13.73 15.24 -13.40
CA ALA A 23 13.61 16.57 -12.79
C ALA A 23 14.61 17.60 -13.33
N LEU A 24 15.78 17.17 -13.83
CA LEU A 24 16.97 17.93 -14.24
C LEU A 24 16.74 18.71 -15.53
N SER A 25 15.77 18.31 -16.36
CA SER A 25 15.30 19.12 -17.48
C SER A 25 14.79 20.51 -17.03
N GLY A 26 14.41 20.66 -15.75
CA GLY A 26 13.90 21.92 -15.21
C GLY A 26 14.78 22.64 -14.16
N PHE A 27 15.93 22.11 -13.78
CA PHE A 27 16.82 22.79 -12.82
C PHE A 27 17.59 23.96 -13.47
N ARG A 28 17.19 25.18 -13.14
CA ARG A 28 17.76 26.44 -13.67
C ARG A 28 19.13 26.82 -13.08
N GLN A 29 19.53 26.24 -11.93
CA GLN A 29 20.76 26.61 -11.21
C GLN A 29 21.95 25.70 -11.58
N ARG A 30 23.06 26.32 -12.05
CA ARG A 30 24.23 25.62 -12.60
C ARG A 30 25.02 24.80 -11.57
N TRP A 31 25.09 25.25 -10.32
CA TRP A 31 25.83 24.57 -9.24
C TRP A 31 25.16 23.27 -8.80
N VAL A 32 23.83 23.23 -8.73
CA VAL A 32 23.06 21.99 -8.45
C VAL A 32 23.32 20.96 -9.54
N ARG A 33 23.31 21.40 -10.80
CA ARG A 33 23.61 20.55 -11.95
C ARG A 33 25.02 19.96 -11.89
N MET A 34 26.02 20.76 -11.48
CA MET A 34 27.40 20.30 -11.32
C MET A 34 27.53 19.29 -10.17
N LEU A 35 26.91 19.55 -9.02
CA LEU A 35 26.95 18.66 -7.86
C LEU A 35 26.28 17.31 -8.15
N VAL A 36 25.12 17.34 -8.80
CA VAL A 36 24.43 16.12 -9.24
C VAL A 36 25.28 15.34 -10.23
N ARG A 37 25.89 16.01 -11.22
CA ARG A 37 26.75 15.37 -12.24
C ARG A 37 28.00 14.70 -11.64
N VAL A 38 28.57 15.28 -10.58
CA VAL A 38 29.68 14.68 -9.82
C VAL A 38 29.19 13.48 -9.01
N MET A 39 28.03 13.58 -8.37
CA MET A 39 27.43 12.50 -7.57
C MET A 39 26.90 11.33 -8.43
N THR A 40 26.61 11.56 -9.72
CA THR A 40 26.11 10.55 -10.66
C THR A 40 27.16 10.04 -11.64
N LEU A 41 28.44 10.39 -11.46
CA LEU A 41 29.53 9.92 -12.31
C LEU A 41 29.73 8.39 -12.18
N GLY A 42 29.82 7.67 -13.30
CA GLY A 42 29.99 6.20 -13.33
C GLY A 42 28.70 5.38 -13.19
N ARG A 43 27.55 6.05 -13.19
CA ARG A 43 26.24 5.45 -13.08
C ARG A 43 25.77 4.82 -14.38
N LYS A 44 25.25 3.59 -14.30
CA LYS A 44 24.56 2.92 -15.41
C LYS A 44 23.05 2.99 -15.20
N LEU A 45 22.33 3.54 -16.17
CA LEU A 45 20.87 3.67 -16.18
C LEU A 45 20.31 2.78 -17.29
N ASP A 46 20.52 1.47 -17.15
CA ASP A 46 20.19 0.51 -18.20
C ASP A 46 18.68 0.20 -18.27
N ALA A 47 17.92 0.56 -17.22
CA ALA A 47 16.48 0.30 -17.10
C ALA A 47 15.59 1.49 -17.52
N PRO A 48 14.40 1.24 -18.10
CA PRO A 48 13.44 2.28 -18.45
C PRO A 48 13.01 3.17 -17.27
N PRO A 49 12.62 4.44 -17.48
CA PRO A 49 12.24 5.36 -16.41
C PRO A 49 11.14 4.85 -15.48
N GLY A 50 10.11 4.19 -16.01
CA GLY A 50 9.01 3.62 -15.21
C GLY A 50 9.49 2.53 -14.25
N GLN A 51 10.34 1.62 -14.74
CA GLN A 51 10.92 0.57 -13.92
C GLN A 51 11.79 1.14 -12.80
N ARG A 52 12.62 2.16 -13.11
CA ARG A 52 13.46 2.82 -12.12
C ARG A 52 12.64 3.54 -11.05
N LEU A 53 11.50 4.12 -11.41
CA LEU A 53 10.57 4.72 -10.45
C LEU A 53 9.96 3.65 -9.54
N ARG A 54 9.49 2.53 -10.10
CA ARG A 54 8.97 1.39 -9.33
C ARG A 54 9.98 0.91 -8.28
N GLU A 55 11.21 0.61 -8.71
CA GLU A 55 12.28 0.12 -7.82
C GLU A 55 12.69 1.16 -6.77
N ALA A 56 12.62 2.46 -7.10
CA ALA A 56 12.83 3.53 -6.13
C ALA A 56 11.75 3.52 -5.03
N LEU A 57 10.48 3.39 -5.40
CA LEU A 57 9.37 3.34 -4.44
C LEU A 57 9.45 2.09 -3.55
N GLU A 58 9.79 0.93 -4.12
CA GLU A 58 10.06 -0.31 -3.37
C GLU A 58 11.16 -0.12 -2.32
N ARG A 59 12.25 0.57 -2.71
CA ARG A 59 13.37 0.85 -1.79
C ARG A 59 13.01 1.85 -0.69
N LEU A 60 12.13 2.82 -0.99
CA LEU A 60 11.69 3.82 -0.01
C LEU A 60 10.71 3.24 1.01
N GLY A 61 10.09 2.11 0.69
CA GLY A 61 9.34 1.28 1.63
C GLY A 61 7.82 1.32 1.42
N PRO A 62 7.06 0.70 2.33
CA PRO A 62 5.65 0.35 2.11
C PRO A 62 4.75 1.55 1.79
N ILE A 63 4.97 2.70 2.42
CA ILE A 63 4.17 3.91 2.17
C ILE A 63 4.38 4.44 0.74
N PHE A 64 5.61 4.33 0.21
CA PHE A 64 5.93 4.73 -1.16
C PHE A 64 5.44 3.72 -2.20
N VAL A 65 5.49 2.42 -1.87
CA VAL A 65 4.85 1.36 -2.67
C VAL A 65 3.36 1.65 -2.81
N LYS A 66 2.69 1.93 -1.70
CA LYS A 66 1.27 2.26 -1.66
C LYS A 66 0.92 3.55 -2.42
N PHE A 67 1.76 4.58 -2.28
CA PHE A 67 1.65 5.80 -3.08
C PHE A 67 1.73 5.49 -4.58
N GLY A 68 2.69 4.65 -5.00
CA GLY A 68 2.83 4.22 -6.38
C GLY A 68 1.62 3.43 -6.90
N GLN A 69 1.05 2.54 -6.07
CA GLN A 69 -0.16 1.80 -6.41
C GLN A 69 -1.35 2.73 -6.64
N VAL A 70 -1.62 3.66 -5.71
CA VAL A 70 -2.69 4.66 -5.88
C VAL A 70 -2.45 5.49 -7.14
N LEU A 71 -1.22 5.94 -7.37
CA LEU A 71 -0.88 6.73 -8.54
C LEU A 71 -1.01 5.93 -9.85
N SER A 72 -0.79 4.61 -9.84
CA SER A 72 -0.95 3.74 -11.02
C SER A 72 -2.40 3.68 -11.52
N THR A 73 -3.38 3.90 -10.64
CA THR A 73 -4.80 3.98 -11.01
C THR A 73 -5.14 5.29 -11.71
N ARG A 74 -4.34 6.35 -11.48
CA ARG A 74 -4.47 7.68 -12.10
C ARG A 74 -3.70 7.76 -13.41
N ARG A 75 -4.11 6.95 -14.40
CA ARG A 75 -3.51 6.93 -15.75
C ARG A 75 -3.63 8.26 -16.49
N ASP A 76 -4.51 9.16 -16.03
CA ASP A 76 -4.63 10.54 -16.50
C ASP A 76 -3.42 11.43 -16.12
N LEU A 77 -2.69 11.06 -15.06
CA LEU A 77 -1.57 11.83 -14.51
C LEU A 77 -0.20 11.30 -14.96
N LEU A 78 -0.14 10.11 -15.53
CA LEU A 78 1.10 9.41 -15.84
C LEU A 78 1.16 8.92 -17.29
N PRO A 79 2.37 8.88 -17.90
CA PRO A 79 2.57 8.14 -19.13
C PRO A 79 2.16 6.66 -18.95
N PRO A 80 1.52 6.02 -19.94
CA PRO A 80 1.04 4.65 -19.83
C PRO A 80 2.11 3.65 -19.36
N GLU A 81 3.32 3.76 -19.91
CA GLU A 81 4.46 2.90 -19.54
C GLU A 81 4.83 3.02 -18.05
N VAL A 82 4.69 4.21 -17.45
CA VAL A 82 4.96 4.42 -16.04
C VAL A 82 3.83 3.84 -15.20
N ALA A 83 2.57 4.06 -15.59
CA ALA A 83 1.43 3.48 -14.89
C ALA A 83 1.46 1.95 -14.89
N ASP A 84 1.81 1.33 -16.02
CA ASP A 84 1.94 -0.12 -16.15
C ASP A 84 3.08 -0.69 -15.28
N GLU A 85 4.19 0.04 -15.12
CA GLU A 85 5.25 -0.33 -14.18
C GLU A 85 4.80 -0.19 -12.73
N LEU A 86 4.15 0.92 -12.35
CA LEU A 86 3.66 1.12 -11.00
C LEU A 86 2.57 0.12 -10.60
N ALA A 87 1.77 -0.37 -11.56
CA ALA A 87 0.78 -1.42 -11.32
C ALA A 87 1.40 -2.77 -10.89
N LYS A 88 2.71 -2.96 -11.11
CA LYS A 88 3.45 -4.16 -10.66
C LYS A 88 3.87 -4.09 -9.20
N LEU A 89 3.71 -2.95 -8.53
CA LEU A 89 4.06 -2.78 -7.13
C LEU A 89 3.23 -3.73 -6.26
N GLN A 90 3.91 -4.59 -5.52
CA GLN A 90 3.31 -5.52 -4.57
C GLN A 90 3.51 -5.00 -3.14
N ASP A 91 2.44 -5.04 -2.34
CA ASP A 91 2.49 -4.69 -0.92
C ASP A 91 2.77 -5.94 -0.08
N SER A 92 4.00 -6.46 -0.16
CA SER A 92 4.43 -7.60 0.65
C SER A 92 5.47 -7.14 1.65
N VAL A 93 5.06 -7.04 2.90
CA VAL A 93 5.92 -6.67 4.03
C VAL A 93 6.00 -7.86 4.98
N PRO A 94 7.16 -8.10 5.64
CA PRO A 94 7.23 -9.13 6.65
C PRO A 94 6.16 -8.92 7.75
N PRO A 95 5.53 -10.00 8.22
CA PRO A 95 4.60 -9.91 9.34
C PRO A 95 5.33 -9.40 10.59
N PHE A 96 4.58 -8.70 11.45
CA PHE A 96 5.08 -8.39 12.78
C PHE A 96 4.83 -9.57 13.72
N PRO A 97 5.55 -9.67 14.86
CA PRO A 97 5.52 -10.85 15.71
C PRO A 97 4.10 -11.25 16.13
N ALA A 98 3.82 -12.56 16.08
CA ALA A 98 2.50 -13.10 16.45
C ALA A 98 2.07 -12.72 17.87
N ALA A 99 3.02 -12.68 18.83
CA ALA A 99 2.74 -12.26 20.20
C ALA A 99 2.23 -10.81 20.28
N GLU A 100 2.74 -9.92 19.43
CA GLU A 100 2.31 -8.53 19.36
C GLU A 100 0.92 -8.41 18.73
N ALA A 101 0.62 -9.19 17.69
CA ALA A 101 -0.73 -9.27 17.12
C ALA A 101 -1.74 -9.77 18.14
N ARG A 102 -1.39 -10.80 18.91
CA ARG A 102 -2.23 -11.30 20.00
C ARG A 102 -2.52 -10.21 21.02
N ALA A 103 -1.48 -9.52 21.51
CA ALA A 103 -1.63 -8.44 22.47
C ALA A 103 -2.50 -7.27 21.95
N LEU A 104 -2.40 -6.93 20.67
CA LEU A 104 -3.24 -5.89 20.04
C LEU A 104 -4.71 -6.30 20.00
N VAL A 105 -4.99 -7.56 19.67
CA VAL A 105 -6.35 -8.12 19.68
C VAL A 105 -6.93 -8.13 21.10
N GLU A 106 -6.16 -8.60 22.08
CA GLU A 106 -6.60 -8.59 23.49
C GLU A 106 -6.84 -7.18 24.01
N LYS A 107 -5.98 -6.24 23.64
CA LYS A 107 -6.14 -4.82 23.96
C LYS A 107 -7.41 -4.23 23.35
N ALA A 108 -7.73 -4.58 22.10
CA ALA A 108 -8.93 -4.08 21.42
C ALA A 108 -10.22 -4.55 22.11
N TYR A 109 -10.24 -5.78 22.63
CA TYR A 109 -11.43 -6.37 23.26
C TYR A 109 -11.44 -6.31 24.80
N GLY A 110 -10.32 -5.94 25.44
CA GLY A 110 -10.16 -5.95 26.91
C GLY A 110 -10.27 -7.33 27.54
N ARG A 111 -10.03 -8.41 26.77
CA ARG A 111 -10.20 -9.81 27.16
C ARG A 111 -9.11 -10.67 26.53
N SER A 112 -8.82 -11.84 27.11
CA SER A 112 -7.88 -12.78 26.51
C SER A 112 -8.39 -13.34 25.19
N ILE A 113 -7.50 -13.70 24.28
CA ILE A 113 -7.87 -14.29 22.98
C ILE A 113 -8.71 -15.55 23.16
N GLU A 114 -8.41 -16.37 24.15
CA GLU A 114 -9.12 -17.62 24.44
C GLU A 114 -10.53 -17.36 24.96
N THR A 115 -10.82 -16.16 25.45
CA THR A 115 -12.19 -15.74 25.81
C THR A 115 -12.96 -15.32 24.56
N VAL A 116 -12.31 -14.62 23.64
CA VAL A 116 -12.94 -14.06 22.44
C VAL A 116 -13.16 -15.12 21.35
N PHE A 117 -12.16 -15.98 21.11
CA PHE A 117 -12.16 -16.97 20.03
C PHE A 117 -12.13 -18.40 20.57
N ALA A 118 -12.72 -19.35 19.87
CA ALA A 118 -12.56 -20.78 20.12
C ALA A 118 -11.13 -21.23 19.76
N SER A 119 -10.60 -20.73 18.64
CA SER A 119 -9.20 -20.90 18.23
C SER A 119 -8.72 -19.67 17.48
N PHE A 120 -7.43 -19.37 17.57
CA PHE A 120 -6.78 -18.25 16.87
C PHE A 120 -5.42 -18.71 16.34
N GLU A 121 -5.25 -18.65 15.02
CA GLU A 121 -3.99 -19.00 14.34
C GLU A 121 -2.98 -17.86 14.54
N ALA A 122 -1.93 -18.15 15.29
CA ALA A 122 -0.89 -17.16 15.62
C ALA A 122 -0.10 -16.72 14.38
N GLU A 123 0.13 -17.63 13.45
CA GLU A 123 0.78 -17.30 12.17
C GLU A 123 -0.20 -16.54 11.27
N PRO A 124 0.19 -15.37 10.73
CA PRO A 124 -0.69 -14.61 9.85
C PRO A 124 -0.80 -15.31 8.49
N VAL A 125 -2.02 -15.34 7.93
CA VAL A 125 -2.26 -15.80 6.56
C VAL A 125 -1.80 -14.78 5.52
N ALA A 126 -1.83 -13.49 5.87
CA ALA A 126 -1.42 -12.41 4.99
C ALA A 126 -0.85 -11.24 5.78
N SER A 127 0.11 -10.52 5.20
CA SER A 127 0.66 -9.28 5.75
C SER A 127 0.73 -8.23 4.65
N ALA A 128 0.21 -7.05 4.95
CA ALA A 128 0.21 -5.88 4.08
C ALA A 128 0.90 -4.70 4.79
N SER A 129 1.00 -3.56 4.10
CA SER A 129 1.63 -2.30 4.56
C SER A 129 1.26 -1.93 5.99
N ILE A 130 -0.04 -1.87 6.28
CA ILE A 130 -0.57 -1.30 7.51
C ILE A 130 -1.21 -2.31 8.45
N ALA A 131 -1.38 -3.57 8.04
CA ALA A 131 -2.09 -4.58 8.82
C ALA A 131 -1.67 -5.99 8.42
N GLN A 132 -1.98 -6.97 9.27
CA GLN A 132 -1.87 -8.39 8.94
C GLN A 132 -3.16 -9.13 9.31
N VAL A 133 -3.38 -10.28 8.68
CA VAL A 133 -4.60 -11.06 8.81
C VAL A 133 -4.28 -12.42 9.42
N HIS A 134 -5.07 -12.82 10.39
CA HIS A 134 -5.01 -14.13 11.06
C HIS A 134 -6.32 -14.87 10.85
N PHE A 135 -6.29 -16.20 10.83
CA PHE A 135 -7.51 -16.99 10.89
C PHE A 135 -7.90 -17.29 12.34
N ALA A 136 -9.20 -17.35 12.59
CA ALA A 136 -9.73 -17.73 13.88
C ALA A 136 -11.09 -18.44 13.72
N VAL A 137 -11.55 -19.04 14.82
CA VAL A 137 -12.89 -19.63 14.92
C VAL A 137 -13.60 -18.97 16.10
N LEU A 138 -14.82 -18.51 15.89
CA LEU A 138 -15.67 -17.94 16.94
C LEU A 138 -16.20 -19.02 17.88
N LYS A 139 -16.71 -18.61 19.05
CA LYS A 139 -17.29 -19.53 20.05
C LYS A 139 -18.51 -20.30 19.54
N ASP A 140 -19.19 -19.78 18.52
CA ASP A 140 -20.32 -20.44 17.84
C ASP A 140 -19.90 -21.32 16.66
N GLY A 141 -18.59 -21.46 16.41
CA GLY A 141 -18.03 -22.32 15.36
C GLY A 141 -17.82 -21.64 14.00
N ARG A 142 -18.20 -20.37 13.83
CA ARG A 142 -17.95 -19.66 12.55
C ARG A 142 -16.45 -19.43 12.31
N GLU A 143 -15.98 -19.75 11.11
CA GLU A 143 -14.61 -19.46 10.66
C GLU A 143 -14.49 -17.98 10.22
N VAL A 144 -13.49 -17.28 10.76
CA VAL A 144 -13.29 -15.85 10.51
C VAL A 144 -11.84 -15.51 10.17
N ALA A 145 -11.68 -14.38 9.49
CA ALA A 145 -10.41 -13.69 9.30
C ALA A 145 -10.38 -12.44 10.20
N VAL A 146 -9.31 -12.30 10.97
CA VAL A 146 -9.06 -11.21 11.93
C VAL A 146 -7.95 -10.34 11.37
N LYS A 147 -8.28 -9.14 10.92
CA LYS A 147 -7.31 -8.15 10.44
C LYS A 147 -6.90 -7.25 11.60
N VAL A 148 -5.60 -7.15 11.84
CA VAL A 148 -4.99 -6.41 12.95
C VAL A 148 -4.08 -5.33 12.41
N LEU A 149 -4.32 -4.08 12.83
CA LEU A 149 -3.51 -2.93 12.43
C LEU A 149 -2.08 -3.06 12.97
N ARG A 150 -1.09 -2.75 12.14
CA ARG A 150 0.33 -2.78 12.48
C ARG A 150 0.61 -1.67 13.51
N PRO A 151 1.31 -1.97 14.61
CA PRO A 151 1.58 -1.01 15.66
C PRO A 151 2.54 0.09 15.18
N GLY A 152 2.33 1.31 15.70
CA GLY A 152 3.21 2.45 15.42
C GLY A 152 3.11 3.02 14.01
N MET A 153 2.10 2.62 13.21
CA MET A 153 2.00 3.02 11.81
C MET A 153 1.74 4.51 11.60
N LEU A 154 1.02 5.17 12.53
CA LEU A 154 0.79 6.61 12.47
C LEU A 154 2.09 7.40 12.36
N ALA A 155 3.07 7.12 13.22
CA ALA A 155 4.36 7.82 13.20
C ALA A 155 5.16 7.54 11.92
N VAL A 156 5.05 6.32 11.36
CA VAL A 156 5.70 5.95 10.11
C VAL A 156 5.07 6.70 8.93
N ILE A 157 3.74 6.76 8.90
CA ILE A 157 2.96 7.50 7.90
C ILE A 157 3.30 8.99 7.96
N ASP A 158 3.29 9.61 9.14
CA ASP A 158 3.63 11.03 9.31
C ASP A 158 5.03 11.36 8.80
N ASP A 159 6.01 10.53 9.16
CA ASP A 159 7.39 10.66 8.69
C ASP A 159 7.45 10.58 7.16
N ASP A 160 6.83 9.57 6.54
CA ASP A 160 6.89 9.36 5.08
C ASP A 160 6.06 10.39 4.30
N LEU A 161 4.94 10.86 4.84
CA LEU A 161 4.16 11.97 4.27
C LEU A 161 4.92 13.28 4.29
N SER A 162 5.68 13.57 5.34
CA SER A 162 6.54 14.76 5.39
C SER A 162 7.56 14.78 4.23
N LEU A 163 8.03 13.59 3.85
CA LEU A 163 8.97 13.37 2.76
C LEU A 163 8.28 13.54 1.41
N LEU A 164 7.11 12.91 1.21
CA LEU A 164 6.29 13.09 0.01
C LEU A 164 5.93 14.56 -0.21
N ARG A 165 5.56 15.30 0.84
CA ARG A 165 5.29 16.75 0.78
C ARG A 165 6.54 17.54 0.36
N THR A 166 7.73 17.12 0.76
CA THR A 166 8.99 17.75 0.36
C THR A 166 9.31 17.49 -1.11
N LEU A 167 9.15 16.24 -1.57
CA LEU A 167 9.29 15.87 -2.97
C LEU A 167 8.26 16.59 -3.86
N ALA A 168 7.00 16.67 -3.44
CA ALA A 168 5.96 17.38 -4.16
C ALA A 168 6.28 18.88 -4.34
N ARG A 169 6.82 19.54 -3.31
CA ARG A 169 7.31 20.93 -3.41
C ARG A 169 8.45 21.08 -4.41
N TRP A 170 9.33 20.09 -4.51
CA TRP A 170 10.43 20.10 -5.48
C TRP A 170 9.88 19.93 -6.89
N VAL A 171 9.01 18.93 -7.12
CA VAL A 171 8.37 18.69 -8.42
C VAL A 171 7.61 19.93 -8.91
N GLU A 172 6.81 20.57 -8.04
CA GLU A 172 6.05 21.78 -8.39
C GLU A 172 6.95 22.95 -8.79
N ARG A 173 8.10 23.12 -8.12
CA ARG A 173 9.04 24.23 -8.38
C ARG A 173 9.96 24.00 -9.57
N LEU A 174 10.24 22.74 -9.88
CA LEU A 174 11.28 22.36 -10.83
C LEU A 174 10.73 21.84 -12.15
N SER A 175 9.52 21.31 -12.20
CA SER A 175 8.93 20.81 -13.45
C SER A 175 8.22 21.92 -14.22
N THR A 176 8.46 22.01 -15.53
CA THR A 176 7.76 22.90 -16.47
C THR A 176 6.26 22.60 -16.54
N ASP A 177 5.87 21.34 -16.30
CA ASP A 177 4.48 20.88 -16.18
C ASP A 177 4.00 20.73 -14.72
N GLY A 178 4.83 21.11 -13.74
CA GLY A 178 4.62 20.85 -12.31
C GLY A 178 3.32 21.44 -11.75
N LYS A 179 2.80 22.53 -12.33
CA LYS A 179 1.51 23.14 -11.94
C LYS A 179 0.29 22.37 -12.46
N ARG A 180 0.41 21.62 -13.57
CA ARG A 180 -0.70 20.83 -14.14
C ARG A 180 -0.94 19.55 -13.35
N LEU A 181 0.15 18.93 -12.88
CA LEU A 181 0.11 17.67 -12.11
C LEU A 181 -0.35 17.87 -10.66
N LYS A 182 -0.37 19.11 -10.16
CA LYS A 182 -0.80 19.46 -8.79
C LYS A 182 -0.25 18.49 -7.73
N PRO A 183 1.08 18.22 -7.69
CA PRO A 183 1.66 17.14 -6.89
C PRO A 183 1.40 17.30 -5.38
N ARG A 184 1.21 18.53 -4.90
CA ARG A 184 0.83 18.79 -3.51
C ARG A 184 -0.60 18.38 -3.19
N GLU A 185 -1.52 18.56 -4.13
CA GLU A 185 -2.91 18.10 -4.00
C GLU A 185 -2.95 16.57 -4.01
N VAL A 186 -2.18 15.92 -4.91
CA VAL A 186 -2.05 14.46 -4.94
C VAL A 186 -1.52 13.91 -3.61
N VAL A 187 -0.48 14.53 -3.03
CA VAL A 187 0.04 14.12 -1.72
C VAL A 187 -0.96 14.39 -0.60
N ALA A 188 -1.72 15.48 -0.64
CA ALA A 188 -2.75 15.78 0.36
C ALA A 188 -3.95 14.81 0.29
N GLU A 189 -4.33 14.40 -0.91
CA GLU A 189 -5.35 13.37 -1.12
C GLU A 189 -4.86 12.01 -0.60
N PHE A 190 -3.61 11.66 -0.90
CA PHE A 190 -2.98 10.44 -0.40
C PHE A 190 -2.83 10.43 1.13
N ASP A 191 -2.53 11.59 1.72
CA ASP A 191 -2.49 11.78 3.17
C ASP A 191 -3.84 11.46 3.84
N ASN A 192 -4.92 12.04 3.33
CA ASN A 192 -6.27 11.74 3.82
C ASN A 192 -6.60 10.25 3.66
N TYR A 193 -6.26 9.67 2.51
CA TYR A 193 -6.48 8.25 2.23
C TYR A 193 -5.74 7.33 3.22
N LEU A 194 -4.46 7.60 3.52
CA LEU A 194 -3.68 6.82 4.48
C LEU A 194 -4.22 6.93 5.91
N HIS A 195 -4.65 8.12 6.32
CA HIS A 195 -5.23 8.33 7.65
C HIS A 195 -6.58 7.64 7.79
N ASP A 196 -7.41 7.67 6.74
CA ASP A 196 -8.67 6.92 6.70
C ASP A 196 -8.45 5.41 6.84
N GLU A 197 -7.34 4.89 6.32
CA GLU A 197 -6.99 3.47 6.46
C GLU A 197 -6.48 3.05 7.85
N LEU A 198 -6.14 4.00 8.71
CA LEU A 198 -5.80 3.70 10.12
C LEU A 198 -7.04 3.42 10.98
N ASP A 199 -8.23 3.70 10.46
CA ASP A 199 -9.49 3.32 11.08
C ASP A 199 -10.14 2.16 10.31
N LEU A 200 -9.90 0.94 10.80
CA LEU A 200 -10.42 -0.26 10.17
C LEU A 200 -11.96 -0.33 10.19
N VAL A 201 -12.66 0.46 11.02
CA VAL A 201 -14.12 0.52 11.00
C VAL A 201 -14.61 1.15 9.69
N ARG A 202 -13.88 2.12 9.14
CA ARG A 202 -14.18 2.70 7.81
C ARG A 202 -14.05 1.64 6.72
N GLU A 203 -13.00 0.82 6.79
CA GLU A 203 -12.83 -0.32 5.88
C GLU A 203 -13.99 -1.33 5.99
N ALA A 204 -14.38 -1.69 7.21
CA ALA A 204 -15.52 -2.60 7.44
C ALA A 204 -16.84 -2.01 6.86
N ALA A 205 -17.07 -0.71 7.04
CA ALA A 205 -18.23 -0.01 6.47
C ALA A 205 -18.23 0.00 4.94
N ASN A 206 -17.08 0.29 4.32
CA ASN A 206 -16.91 0.25 2.88
C ASN A 206 -17.12 -1.15 2.31
N ALA A 207 -16.57 -2.18 2.97
CA ALA A 207 -16.78 -3.57 2.59
C ALA A 207 -18.26 -3.99 2.70
N ALA A 208 -18.95 -3.60 3.78
CA ALA A 208 -20.38 -3.88 3.92
C ALA A 208 -21.24 -3.15 2.88
N GLN A 209 -20.88 -1.92 2.50
CA GLN A 209 -21.52 -1.21 1.40
C GLN A 209 -21.27 -1.91 0.06
N LEU A 210 -20.03 -2.33 -0.20
CA LEU A 210 -19.70 -3.08 -1.41
C LEU A 210 -20.47 -4.39 -1.48
N ARG A 211 -20.56 -5.13 -0.37
CA ARG A 211 -21.38 -6.36 -0.28
C ARG A 211 -22.81 -6.09 -0.70
N ARG A 212 -23.44 -5.02 -0.19
CA ARG A 212 -24.80 -4.61 -0.59
C ARG A 212 -24.90 -4.28 -2.08
N ASN A 213 -23.95 -3.52 -2.61
CA ASN A 213 -23.94 -3.14 -4.03
C ASN A 213 -23.81 -4.36 -4.97
N MET A 214 -23.17 -5.43 -4.50
CA MET A 214 -22.96 -6.66 -5.28
C MET A 214 -24.08 -7.70 -5.12
N GLN A 215 -25.06 -7.46 -4.24
CA GLN A 215 -26.17 -8.41 -4.03
C GLN A 215 -26.95 -8.63 -5.33
N GLY A 216 -27.13 -9.89 -5.72
CA GLY A 216 -27.91 -10.29 -6.89
C GLY A 216 -27.16 -10.22 -8.23
N LEU A 217 -25.88 -9.83 -8.25
CA LEU A 217 -25.07 -9.82 -9.47
C LEU A 217 -24.40 -11.17 -9.75
N ASP A 218 -24.24 -12.05 -8.75
CA ASP A 218 -23.52 -13.33 -8.84
C ASP A 218 -22.08 -13.25 -9.42
N LEU A 219 -21.46 -12.05 -9.35
CA LEU A 219 -20.12 -11.79 -9.87
C LEU A 219 -19.06 -11.74 -8.75
N VAL A 220 -19.34 -11.01 -7.68
CA VAL A 220 -18.37 -10.72 -6.61
C VAL A 220 -18.96 -11.08 -5.26
N MET A 221 -18.22 -11.90 -4.50
CA MET A 221 -18.55 -12.23 -3.12
C MET A 221 -17.66 -11.42 -2.17
N VAL A 222 -18.28 -10.60 -1.33
CA VAL A 222 -17.59 -9.78 -0.32
C VAL A 222 -17.89 -10.38 1.06
N PRO A 223 -16.90 -10.67 1.93
CA PRO A 223 -17.13 -11.32 3.21
C PRO A 223 -18.08 -10.53 4.12
N GLU A 224 -18.86 -11.24 4.93
CA GLU A 224 -19.66 -10.62 5.97
C GLU A 224 -18.79 -10.10 7.13
N MET A 225 -19.10 -8.90 7.64
CA MET A 225 -18.39 -8.31 8.79
C MET A 225 -19.04 -8.73 10.10
N MET A 226 -18.22 -9.14 11.07
CA MET A 226 -18.66 -9.42 12.45
C MET A 226 -18.65 -8.11 13.23
N TRP A 227 -19.72 -7.32 13.09
CA TRP A 227 -19.79 -5.94 13.58
C TRP A 227 -19.48 -5.76 15.06
N ASP A 228 -19.97 -6.65 15.91
CA ASP A 228 -19.73 -6.62 17.37
C ASP A 228 -18.24 -6.83 17.72
N MET A 229 -17.43 -7.24 16.75
CA MET A 229 -16.01 -7.51 16.89
C MET A 229 -15.15 -6.52 16.09
N CYS A 230 -15.74 -5.48 15.50
CA CYS A 230 -15.02 -4.46 14.76
C CYS A 230 -14.64 -3.28 15.66
N SER A 231 -13.41 -2.81 15.53
CA SER A 231 -12.82 -1.69 16.24
C SER A 231 -11.86 -0.95 15.31
N PRO A 232 -11.42 0.28 15.64
CA PRO A 232 -10.50 1.02 14.79
C PRO A 232 -9.20 0.28 14.47
N THR A 233 -8.75 -0.63 15.35
CA THR A 233 -7.48 -1.35 15.20
C THR A 233 -7.61 -2.83 14.87
N VAL A 234 -8.81 -3.40 14.95
CA VAL A 234 -9.09 -4.81 14.65
C VAL A 234 -10.46 -4.95 14.00
N ILE A 235 -10.53 -5.61 12.85
CA ILE A 235 -11.81 -6.03 12.26
C ILE A 235 -11.85 -7.54 12.07
N VAL A 236 -13.05 -8.10 12.15
CA VAL A 236 -13.30 -9.53 12.01
C VAL A 236 -14.34 -9.74 10.92
N MET A 237 -14.04 -10.63 9.99
CA MET A 237 -14.89 -10.90 8.83
C MET A 237 -14.97 -12.39 8.54
N GLU A 238 -15.97 -12.80 7.77
CA GLU A 238 -16.12 -14.16 7.25
C GLU A 238 -14.82 -14.65 6.57
N ARG A 239 -14.42 -15.89 6.87
CA ARG A 239 -13.27 -16.51 6.21
C ARG A 239 -13.65 -16.92 4.78
N MET A 240 -13.06 -16.22 3.81
CA MET A 240 -13.18 -16.57 2.39
C MET A 240 -12.25 -17.73 2.00
N LYS A 241 -12.73 -18.61 1.10
CA LYS A 241 -11.95 -19.72 0.54
C LYS A 241 -11.87 -19.56 -0.98
N GLY A 242 -10.67 -19.54 -1.53
CA GLY A 242 -10.45 -19.33 -2.96
C GLY A 242 -9.00 -19.45 -3.37
N VAL A 243 -8.78 -19.38 -4.68
CA VAL A 243 -7.43 -19.31 -5.29
C VAL A 243 -7.06 -17.84 -5.46
N GLN A 244 -5.88 -17.44 -5.00
CA GLN A 244 -5.40 -16.07 -5.17
C GLN A 244 -5.21 -15.75 -6.66
N ILE A 245 -5.57 -14.53 -7.08
CA ILE A 245 -5.48 -14.07 -8.47
C ILE A 245 -4.05 -14.15 -9.01
N SER A 246 -3.06 -13.95 -8.14
CA SER A 246 -1.63 -14.07 -8.47
C SER A 246 -1.21 -15.50 -8.86
N GLN A 247 -1.98 -16.52 -8.49
CA GLN A 247 -1.68 -17.93 -8.76
C GLN A 247 -2.24 -18.36 -10.12
N LEU A 248 -1.80 -17.66 -11.17
CA LEU A 248 -2.29 -17.82 -12.56
C LEU A 248 -2.28 -19.27 -13.04
N GLN A 249 -1.26 -20.05 -12.68
CA GLN A 249 -1.20 -21.46 -13.08
C GLN A 249 -2.33 -22.28 -12.43
N ARG A 250 -2.58 -22.10 -11.13
CA ARG A 250 -3.68 -22.80 -10.45
C ARG A 250 -5.05 -22.39 -10.97
N LEU A 251 -5.22 -21.13 -11.37
CA LEU A 251 -6.45 -20.67 -12.01
C LEU A 251 -6.65 -21.34 -13.38
N LYS A 252 -5.59 -21.44 -14.20
CA LYS A 252 -5.62 -22.14 -15.48
C LYS A 252 -5.90 -23.63 -15.30
N ASP A 253 -5.25 -24.28 -14.33
CA ASP A 253 -5.44 -25.70 -14.02
C ASP A 253 -6.87 -25.98 -13.52
N ALA A 254 -7.48 -25.00 -12.84
CA ALA A 254 -8.89 -25.04 -12.42
C ALA A 254 -9.88 -24.68 -13.55
N GLY A 255 -9.42 -24.43 -14.77
CA GLY A 255 -10.26 -24.12 -15.93
C GLY A 255 -10.89 -22.73 -15.91
N ILE A 256 -10.34 -21.78 -15.16
CA ILE A 256 -10.87 -20.41 -15.07
C ILE A 256 -10.51 -19.61 -16.33
N ASP A 257 -11.52 -19.00 -16.95
CA ASP A 257 -11.36 -18.06 -18.08
C ASP A 257 -10.84 -16.71 -17.56
N ILE A 258 -9.54 -16.48 -17.71
CA ILE A 258 -8.87 -15.24 -17.25
C ILE A 258 -9.41 -13.99 -17.98
N PRO A 259 -9.60 -13.98 -19.31
CA PRO A 259 -10.27 -12.87 -20.00
C PRO A 259 -11.69 -12.56 -19.50
N LYS A 260 -12.47 -13.58 -19.12
CA LYS A 260 -13.77 -13.35 -18.49
C LYS A 260 -13.61 -12.77 -17.08
N LEU A 261 -12.74 -13.34 -16.26
CA LEU A 261 -12.46 -12.87 -14.90
C LEU A 261 -12.10 -11.37 -14.88
N ALA A 262 -11.20 -10.95 -15.78
CA ALA A 262 -10.79 -9.55 -15.92
C ALA A 262 -11.92 -8.62 -16.37
N ARG A 263 -12.89 -9.12 -17.17
CA ARG A 263 -14.07 -8.35 -17.58
C ARG A 263 -15.10 -8.21 -16.46
N ASP A 264 -15.23 -9.24 -15.63
CA ASP A 264 -16.13 -9.28 -14.49
C ASP A 264 -15.63 -8.41 -13.31
N GLY A 265 -14.44 -7.81 -13.44
CA GLY A 265 -13.89 -6.83 -12.50
C GLY A 265 -13.04 -7.43 -11.39
N VAL A 266 -12.47 -8.63 -11.61
CA VAL A 266 -11.60 -9.35 -10.68
C VAL A 266 -10.22 -9.57 -11.30
#